data_AF-A0A1L9T3H8-F1
#
_entry.id   AF-A0A1L9T3H8-F1
#
_cell.length_a   1.000
_cell.length_b   1.000
_cell.length_c   1.000
_cell.angle_alpha   90.00
_cell.angle_beta   90.00
_cell.angle_gamma   90.00
#
_symmetry.space_group_name_H-M   'P 1'
#
loop_
_entity.id
_entity.type
_entity.pdbx_description
1 polymer ?
#
loop_
_entity_poly.entity_id
_entity_poly.type
_entity_poly.pdbx_seq_one_letter_code
_entity_poly.pdbx_strand_id
1 'polypeptide(L)'
;MVIGDTVCAALDHGGGVRFGPQTFAIYSCASLPPGFEHFKQNIALYTQLKDSASRVCKSLPIYVNLDDSAVAQIASLPVLSPTQPSATTIYQLPWFLINAATSTQHCVIGRGSAVESLLVILQRPWCVLEVCCTDIETVAAVRQFALLATQADPDSYHVAVQLLSHEYRARISPVLTDVLHSADSCASRCSEKALCDIYAATTLVHSYNRFWLPLVCSCAVYLDISFSEVVRRIRDDSCDGPGDCQGWIRLYRGLLGRIGDWVV
;
A
#
# COMPACT_ATOMS: atom_id res chain seq x y z
N MET A 1 -2.86 -29.75 4.24
CA MET A 1 -2.56 -28.54 3.45
C MET A 1 -3.90 -27.99 2.98
N VAL A 2 -4.33 -26.88 3.57
CA VAL A 2 -5.64 -26.28 3.29
C VAL A 2 -5.53 -25.47 1.99
N ILE A 3 -6.46 -25.65 1.07
CA ILE A 3 -6.49 -25.00 -0.26
C ILE A 3 -6.43 -23.46 -0.17
N GLY A 4 -6.79 -22.88 0.98
CA GLY A 4 -6.65 -21.45 1.27
C GLY A 4 -5.21 -20.95 1.46
N ASP A 5 -4.30 -21.76 2.00
CA ASP A 5 -2.89 -21.36 2.18
C ASP A 5 -2.19 -21.13 0.84
N THR A 6 -2.60 -21.87 -0.20
CA THR A 6 -2.04 -21.77 -1.55
C THR A 6 -2.51 -20.54 -2.34
N VAL A 7 -3.72 -20.04 -2.09
CA VAL A 7 -4.23 -18.84 -2.76
C VAL A 7 -3.64 -17.58 -2.11
N CYS A 8 -3.61 -17.54 -0.79
CA CYS A 8 -3.07 -16.42 -0.03
C CYS A 8 -1.54 -16.26 -0.19
N ALA A 9 -0.77 -17.35 -0.19
CA ALA A 9 0.67 -17.31 -0.44
C ALA A 9 1.03 -16.97 -1.90
N ALA A 10 0.20 -17.39 -2.86
CA ALA A 10 0.39 -17.00 -4.26
C ALA A 10 0.08 -15.51 -4.51
N LEU A 11 -0.65 -14.84 -3.61
CA LEU A 11 -1.09 -13.44 -3.77
C LEU A 11 -0.37 -12.44 -2.84
N ASP A 12 0.50 -12.93 -1.93
CA ASP A 12 1.33 -12.14 -0.99
C ASP A 12 2.32 -11.20 -1.70
N HIS A 13 2.37 -11.21 -3.03
CA HIS A 13 3.19 -10.31 -3.84
C HIS A 13 2.40 -9.12 -4.41
N GLY A 14 1.23 -8.79 -3.83
CA GLY A 14 0.36 -7.70 -4.28
C GLY A 14 -0.58 -8.10 -5.42
N GLY A 15 -1.07 -9.33 -5.40
CA GLY A 15 -2.07 -9.80 -6.39
C GLY A 15 -3.48 -9.27 -6.14
N GLY A 16 -3.74 -8.74 -4.93
CA GLY A 16 -5.05 -8.29 -4.50
C GLY A 16 -5.99 -9.45 -4.19
N VAL A 17 -6.66 -9.37 -3.05
CA VAL A 17 -7.56 -10.42 -2.56
C VAL A 17 -8.93 -9.80 -2.30
N ARG A 18 -10.00 -10.56 -2.56
CA ARG A 18 -11.35 -10.20 -2.11
C ARG A 18 -11.84 -11.15 -1.03
N PHE A 19 -12.64 -10.62 -0.12
CA PHE A 19 -13.38 -11.38 0.89
C PHE A 19 -14.87 -11.18 0.64
N GLY A 20 -15.53 -12.21 0.11
CA GLY A 20 -16.91 -12.08 -0.35
C GLY A 20 -17.05 -11.20 -1.61
N PRO A 21 -18.21 -10.56 -1.83
CA PRO A 21 -18.51 -9.89 -3.10
C PRO A 21 -18.03 -8.43 -3.19
N GLN A 22 -17.85 -7.71 -2.07
CA GLN A 22 -17.63 -6.25 -2.08
C GLN A 22 -16.44 -5.78 -1.21
N THR A 23 -15.74 -6.69 -0.54
CA THR A 23 -14.69 -6.33 0.42
C THR A 23 -13.32 -6.64 -0.15
N PHE A 24 -12.46 -5.63 -0.23
CA PHE A 24 -11.04 -5.81 -0.50
C PHE A 24 -10.35 -6.36 0.75
N ALA A 25 -9.61 -7.45 0.59
CA ALA A 25 -8.87 -8.06 1.68
C ALA A 25 -7.37 -7.73 1.57
N ILE A 26 -6.87 -7.05 2.59
CA ILE A 26 -5.46 -6.81 2.84
C ILE A 26 -4.91 -8.03 3.55
N TYR A 27 -3.88 -8.65 3.00
CA TYR A 27 -3.32 -9.88 3.51
C TYR A 27 -1.82 -9.93 3.29
N SER A 28 -1.09 -10.51 4.25
CA SER A 28 0.33 -10.82 4.08
C SER A 28 0.70 -12.15 4.75
N CYS A 29 1.55 -12.94 4.09
CA CYS A 29 2.17 -14.15 4.64
C CYS A 29 3.49 -13.86 5.36
N ALA A 30 3.91 -12.59 5.47
CA ALA A 30 5.18 -12.27 6.11
C ALA A 30 5.26 -12.82 7.54
N SER A 31 6.45 -13.25 7.94
CA SER A 31 6.72 -13.57 9.33
C SER A 31 6.53 -12.34 10.21
N LEU A 32 6.31 -12.57 11.50
CA LEU A 32 6.39 -11.50 12.48
C LEU A 32 7.78 -10.84 12.42
N PRO A 33 7.87 -9.53 12.70
CA PRO A 33 9.12 -8.80 12.64
C PRO A 33 10.12 -9.37 13.67
N PRO A 34 11.44 -9.24 13.43
CA PRO A 34 12.46 -9.59 14.43
C PRO A 34 12.23 -8.88 15.78
N GLY A 35 11.75 -7.64 15.77
CA GLY A 35 11.42 -6.89 16.97
C GLY A 35 10.21 -7.40 17.75
N PHE A 36 9.48 -8.43 17.27
CA PHE A 36 8.21 -8.88 17.88
C PHE A 36 8.32 -9.18 19.39
N GLU A 37 9.39 -9.86 19.80
CA GLU A 37 9.60 -10.22 21.20
C GLU A 37 9.82 -8.99 22.09
N HIS A 38 10.42 -7.92 21.57
CA HIS A 38 10.62 -6.66 22.30
C HIS A 38 9.29 -5.98 22.59
N PHE A 39 8.32 -6.08 21.68
CA PHE A 39 6.96 -5.60 21.94
C PHE A 39 6.32 -6.36 23.09
N LYS A 40 6.42 -7.69 23.13
CA LYS A 40 5.84 -8.50 24.23
C LYS A 40 6.47 -8.22 25.58
N GLN A 41 7.79 -7.99 25.61
CA GLN A 41 8.53 -7.70 26.84
C GLN A 41 8.16 -6.31 27.40
N ASN A 42 7.88 -5.34 26.53
CA ASN A 42 7.41 -4.01 26.94
C ASN A 42 5.89 -3.99 27.09
N ILE A 43 5.40 -4.37 28.29
CA ILE A 43 3.97 -4.45 28.60
C ILE A 43 3.23 -3.13 28.33
N ALA A 44 3.85 -1.99 28.63
CA ALA A 44 3.24 -0.68 28.42
C ALA A 44 3.03 -0.40 26.92
N LEU A 45 4.06 -0.60 26.10
CA LEU A 45 3.97 -0.45 24.64
C LEU A 45 2.99 -1.45 24.04
N TYR A 46 3.01 -2.71 24.47
CA TYR A 46 2.08 -3.72 23.98
C TYR A 46 0.62 -3.40 24.30
N THR A 47 0.37 -2.80 25.48
CA THR A 47 -0.97 -2.31 25.85
C THR A 47 -1.40 -1.18 24.93
N GLN A 48 -0.53 -0.21 24.66
CA GLN A 48 -0.81 0.87 23.69
C GLN A 48 -1.08 0.32 22.29
N LEU A 49 -0.34 -0.70 21.85
CA LEU A 49 -0.57 -1.37 20.57
C LEU A 49 -1.93 -2.07 20.53
N LYS A 50 -2.34 -2.75 21.61
CA LYS A 50 -3.69 -3.35 21.70
C LYS A 50 -4.79 -2.31 21.61
N ASP A 51 -4.66 -1.22 22.35
CA ASP A 51 -5.64 -0.13 22.35
C ASP A 51 -5.71 0.53 20.96
N SER A 52 -4.57 0.73 20.32
CA SER A 52 -4.48 1.27 18.96
C SER A 52 -5.09 0.30 17.93
N ALA A 53 -4.78 -1.00 18.01
CA ALA A 53 -5.38 -2.02 17.16
C ALA A 53 -6.90 -2.08 17.32
N SER A 54 -7.41 -1.96 18.55
CA SER A 54 -8.85 -1.89 18.82
C SER A 54 -9.52 -0.69 18.14
N ARG A 55 -8.82 0.45 18.04
CA ARG A 55 -9.31 1.62 17.29
C ARG A 55 -9.30 1.35 15.78
N VAL A 56 -8.24 0.75 15.25
CA VAL A 56 -8.16 0.37 13.83
C VAL A 56 -9.30 -0.58 13.47
N CYS A 57 -9.59 -1.58 14.31
CA CYS A 57 -10.67 -2.55 14.08
C CYS A 57 -12.08 -1.92 13.95
N LYS A 58 -12.28 -0.67 14.38
CA LYS A 58 -13.58 0.02 14.24
C LYS A 58 -13.90 0.41 12.81
N SER A 59 -12.87 0.66 11.99
CA SER A 59 -13.03 1.13 10.61
C SER A 59 -12.38 0.19 9.58
N LEU A 60 -11.39 -0.60 10.00
CA LEU A 60 -10.76 -1.66 9.22
C LEU A 60 -10.87 -2.99 9.96
N PRO A 61 -11.95 -3.77 9.74
CA PRO A 61 -12.14 -5.07 10.39
C PRO A 61 -10.95 -6.00 10.18
N ILE A 62 -10.50 -6.65 11.25
CA ILE A 62 -9.40 -7.60 11.21
C ILE A 62 -9.93 -8.99 11.57
N TYR A 63 -9.97 -9.86 10.58
CA TYR A 63 -10.39 -11.24 10.75
C TYR A 63 -9.17 -12.11 11.02
N VAL A 64 -9.14 -12.72 12.22
CA VAL A 64 -8.12 -13.68 12.63
C VAL A 64 -8.75 -15.06 12.78
N ASN A 65 -7.97 -16.10 12.48
CA ASN A 65 -8.37 -17.50 12.65
C ASN A 65 -9.68 -17.83 11.93
N LEU A 66 -9.78 -17.46 10.65
CA LEU A 66 -10.91 -17.79 9.79
C LEU A 66 -11.15 -19.30 9.74
N ASP A 67 -12.42 -19.71 9.86
CA ASP A 67 -12.82 -21.10 9.63
C ASP A 67 -12.80 -21.45 8.13
N ASP A 68 -12.90 -22.75 7.82
CA ASP A 68 -12.85 -23.24 6.44
C ASP A 68 -13.92 -22.62 5.54
N SER A 69 -15.08 -22.27 6.09
CA SER A 69 -16.18 -21.66 5.33
C SER A 69 -15.91 -20.20 4.97
N ALA A 70 -15.26 -19.45 5.86
CA ALA A 70 -14.82 -18.09 5.61
C ALA A 70 -13.59 -18.05 4.70
N VAL A 71 -12.67 -19.03 4.83
CA VAL A 71 -11.54 -19.20 3.90
C VAL A 71 -12.04 -19.44 2.47
N ALA A 72 -13.13 -20.18 2.28
CA ALA A 72 -13.73 -20.38 0.96
C ALA A 72 -14.27 -19.10 0.29
N GLN A 73 -14.47 -18.03 1.06
CA GLN A 73 -14.89 -16.71 0.53
C GLN A 73 -13.70 -15.87 0.04
N ILE A 74 -12.47 -16.31 0.31
CA ILE A 74 -11.26 -15.65 -0.16
C ILE A 74 -11.04 -16.03 -1.61
N ALA A 75 -10.90 -15.02 -2.46
CA ALA A 75 -10.58 -15.22 -3.88
C ALA A 75 -9.55 -14.20 -4.35
N SER A 76 -8.74 -14.57 -5.34
CA SER A 76 -7.96 -13.60 -6.08
C SER A 76 -8.87 -12.58 -6.74
N LEU A 77 -8.41 -11.34 -6.79
CA LEU A 77 -9.07 -10.35 -7.62
C LEU A 77 -8.83 -10.68 -9.11
N PRO A 78 -9.85 -10.48 -9.96
CA PRO A 78 -9.70 -10.75 -11.37
C PRO A 78 -8.61 -9.85 -11.95
N VAL A 79 -7.57 -10.46 -12.53
CA VAL A 79 -6.68 -9.78 -13.46
C VAL A 79 -7.50 -9.64 -14.74
N LEU A 80 -7.87 -8.41 -15.12
CA LEU A 80 -8.42 -8.17 -16.46
C LEU A 80 -7.35 -8.62 -17.45
N SER A 81 -7.56 -9.79 -18.04
CA SER A 81 -6.59 -10.41 -18.93
C SER A 81 -6.48 -9.52 -20.17
N PRO A 82 -5.29 -9.01 -20.51
CA PRO A 82 -5.09 -8.56 -21.87
C PRO A 82 -5.17 -9.83 -22.72
N THR A 83 -6.11 -9.87 -23.65
CA THR A 83 -6.11 -10.89 -24.71
C THR A 83 -4.69 -10.95 -25.30
N GLN A 84 -4.01 -12.06 -25.01
CA GLN A 84 -2.64 -12.46 -25.37
C GLN A 84 -1.45 -11.84 -24.61
N PRO A 85 -0.55 -12.67 -24.06
CA PRO A 85 0.75 -12.23 -23.54
C PRO A 85 1.69 -11.97 -24.72
N SER A 86 1.90 -10.71 -25.07
CA SER A 86 3.09 -10.31 -25.83
C SER A 86 4.22 -9.97 -24.85
N ALA A 87 5.47 -9.92 -25.33
CA ALA A 87 6.71 -9.71 -24.55
C ALA A 87 6.81 -8.33 -23.83
N THR A 88 5.69 -7.67 -23.56
CA THR A 88 5.54 -6.33 -22.99
C THR A 88 4.78 -6.38 -21.66
N THR A 89 5.10 -7.33 -20.78
CA THR A 89 4.50 -7.54 -19.44
C THR A 89 4.62 -6.36 -18.47
N ILE A 90 5.35 -5.29 -18.83
CA ILE A 90 5.55 -4.08 -18.02
C ILE A 90 4.29 -3.18 -18.00
N TYR A 91 3.29 -3.43 -18.87
CA TYR A 91 2.10 -2.58 -19.03
C TYR A 91 0.82 -3.12 -18.41
N GLN A 92 0.87 -4.18 -17.59
CA GLN A 92 -0.31 -4.59 -16.83
C GLN A 92 -0.54 -3.57 -15.72
N LEU A 93 -1.65 -2.82 -15.76
CA LEU A 93 -2.04 -1.82 -14.75
C LEU A 93 -1.94 -2.37 -13.32
N PRO A 94 -1.79 -1.51 -12.28
CA PRO A 94 -1.71 -1.95 -10.89
C PRO A 94 -3.09 -2.37 -10.37
N TRP A 95 -3.64 -3.44 -10.93
CA TRP A 95 -5.03 -3.85 -10.73
C TRP A 95 -5.37 -4.06 -9.26
N PHE A 96 -4.44 -4.54 -8.44
CA PHE A 96 -4.70 -4.68 -7.01
C PHE A 96 -4.94 -3.33 -6.32
N LEU A 97 -4.14 -2.29 -6.62
CA LEU A 97 -4.35 -0.94 -6.08
C LEU A 97 -5.60 -0.31 -6.68
N ILE A 98 -5.85 -0.50 -7.97
CA ILE A 98 -7.08 -0.01 -8.61
C ILE A 98 -8.30 -0.60 -7.90
N ASN A 99 -8.31 -1.93 -7.70
CA ASN A 99 -9.37 -2.61 -6.97
C ASN A 99 -9.46 -2.14 -5.51
N ALA A 100 -8.33 -1.93 -4.83
CA ALA A 100 -8.31 -1.37 -3.47
C ALA A 100 -8.91 0.05 -3.45
N ALA A 101 -8.61 0.90 -4.42
CA ALA A 101 -9.11 2.26 -4.51
C ALA A 101 -10.58 2.37 -4.96
N THR A 102 -11.11 1.35 -5.64
CA THR A 102 -12.52 1.27 -6.05
C THR A 102 -13.42 0.57 -5.03
N SER A 103 -12.84 -0.23 -4.13
CA SER A 103 -13.61 -0.99 -3.15
C SER A 103 -14.19 -0.07 -2.08
N THR A 104 -15.44 -0.31 -1.70
CA THR A 104 -16.14 0.47 -0.67
C THR A 104 -15.89 -0.07 0.74
N GLN A 105 -15.41 -1.31 0.84
CA GLN A 105 -15.12 -1.98 2.10
C GLN A 105 -13.74 -2.62 2.03
N HIS A 106 -13.03 -2.57 3.15
CA HIS A 106 -11.73 -3.17 3.31
C HIS A 106 -11.70 -3.98 4.60
N CYS A 107 -10.92 -5.05 4.60
CA CYS A 107 -10.61 -5.79 5.82
C CYS A 107 -9.16 -6.28 5.79
N VAL A 108 -8.63 -6.61 6.95
CA VAL A 108 -7.38 -7.36 7.08
C VAL A 108 -7.71 -8.81 7.37
N ILE A 109 -7.12 -9.72 6.61
CA ILE A 109 -7.12 -11.15 6.94
C ILE A 109 -5.75 -11.45 7.51
N GLY A 110 -5.71 -11.97 8.74
CA GLY A 110 -4.47 -12.19 9.45
C GLY A 110 -4.48 -13.46 10.29
N ARG A 111 -3.42 -13.63 11.09
CA ARG A 111 -3.20 -14.79 11.95
C ARG A 111 -2.89 -14.35 13.37
N GLY A 112 -3.30 -15.19 14.33
CA GLY A 112 -3.06 -14.96 15.75
C GLY A 112 -3.92 -13.83 16.32
N SER A 113 -3.38 -12.62 16.39
CA SER A 113 -4.08 -11.45 16.95
C SER A 113 -4.16 -10.24 16.00
N ALA A 114 -5.02 -9.27 16.33
CA ALA A 114 -5.13 -8.02 15.58
C ALA A 114 -3.80 -7.23 15.56
N VAL A 115 -3.08 -7.21 16.68
CA VAL A 115 -1.75 -6.57 16.77
C VAL A 115 -0.77 -7.27 15.84
N GLU A 116 -0.68 -8.60 15.90
CA GLU A 116 0.20 -9.39 15.04
C GLU A 116 -0.12 -9.17 13.56
N SER A 117 -1.40 -9.18 13.21
CA SER A 117 -1.85 -8.98 11.83
C SER A 117 -1.47 -7.59 11.30
N LEU A 118 -1.63 -6.53 12.10
CA LEU A 118 -1.23 -5.18 11.73
C LEU A 118 0.30 -5.06 11.58
N LEU A 119 1.07 -5.63 12.50
CA LEU A 119 2.53 -5.66 12.41
C LEU A 119 3.00 -6.39 11.14
N VAL A 120 2.34 -7.47 10.74
CA VAL A 120 2.66 -8.21 9.52
C VAL A 120 2.39 -7.40 8.25
N ILE A 121 1.23 -6.74 8.13
CA ILE A 121 0.93 -5.97 6.91
C ILE A 121 1.77 -4.69 6.79
N LEU A 122 2.16 -4.07 7.91
CA LEU A 122 2.97 -2.85 7.89
C LEU A 122 4.41 -3.08 7.39
N GLN A 123 4.91 -4.32 7.42
CA GLN A 123 6.20 -4.67 6.84
C GLN A 123 6.20 -4.65 5.29
N ARG A 124 5.03 -4.57 4.66
CA ARG A 124 4.88 -4.68 3.20
C ARG A 124 4.40 -3.36 2.60
N PRO A 125 5.21 -2.67 1.77
CA PRO A 125 4.81 -1.39 1.18
C PRO A 125 3.52 -1.47 0.37
N TRP A 126 3.27 -2.57 -0.35
CA TRP A 126 2.00 -2.72 -1.09
C TRP A 126 0.79 -2.83 -0.17
N CYS A 127 0.87 -3.54 0.96
CA CYS A 127 -0.22 -3.59 1.94
C CYS A 127 -0.46 -2.22 2.58
N VAL A 128 0.60 -1.45 2.83
CA VAL A 128 0.47 -0.07 3.30
C VAL A 128 -0.26 0.80 2.26
N LEU A 129 0.03 0.63 0.97
CA LEU A 129 -0.69 1.34 -0.09
C LEU A 129 -2.16 0.89 -0.23
N GLU A 130 -2.46 -0.38 0.02
CA GLU A 130 -3.84 -0.88 0.11
C GLU A 130 -4.58 -0.21 1.29
N VAL A 131 -3.94 -0.07 2.45
CA VAL A 131 -4.47 0.73 3.57
C VAL A 131 -4.66 2.19 3.15
N CYS A 132 -3.71 2.76 2.41
CA CYS A 132 -3.84 4.12 1.87
C CYS A 132 -5.02 4.27 0.89
N CYS A 133 -5.70 3.20 0.47
CA CYS A 133 -6.92 3.27 -0.34
C CYS A 133 -8.21 3.32 0.49
N THR A 134 -8.13 3.14 1.81
CA THR A 134 -9.27 3.25 2.76
C THR A 134 -9.67 4.71 3.03
N ASP A 135 -10.65 4.95 3.91
CA ASP A 135 -11.02 6.29 4.39
C ASP A 135 -9.90 6.98 5.20
N ILE A 136 -10.00 8.30 5.38
CA ILE A 136 -8.93 9.09 6.00
C ILE A 136 -8.77 8.78 7.49
N GLU A 137 -9.86 8.46 8.18
CA GLU A 137 -9.87 8.09 9.60
C GLU A 137 -9.15 6.76 9.82
N THR A 138 -9.37 5.78 8.95
CA THR A 138 -8.64 4.51 8.93
C THR A 138 -7.15 4.72 8.70
N VAL A 139 -6.76 5.52 7.69
CA VAL A 139 -5.36 5.86 7.44
C VAL A 139 -4.72 6.51 8.67
N ALA A 140 -5.43 7.44 9.33
CA ALA A 140 -4.96 8.09 10.55
C ALA A 140 -4.77 7.10 11.71
N ALA A 141 -5.72 6.17 11.91
CA ALA A 141 -5.65 5.17 12.97
C ALA A 141 -4.48 4.20 12.74
N VAL A 142 -4.31 3.70 11.52
CA VAL A 142 -3.20 2.80 11.17
C VAL A 142 -1.85 3.53 11.25
N ARG A 143 -1.79 4.81 10.87
CA ARG A 143 -0.60 5.65 11.06
C ARG A 143 -0.19 5.73 12.53
N GLN A 144 -1.13 5.93 13.44
CA GLN A 144 -0.83 5.96 14.88
C GLN A 144 -0.34 4.60 15.40
N PHE A 145 -0.92 3.50 14.91
CA PHE A 145 -0.40 2.17 15.19
C PHE A 145 1.05 1.99 14.70
N ALA A 146 1.35 2.41 13.46
CA ALA A 146 2.69 2.31 12.89
C ALA A 146 3.73 3.15 13.68
N LEU A 147 3.34 4.34 14.15
CA LEU A 147 4.19 5.16 15.02
C LEU A 147 4.54 4.46 16.34
N LEU A 148 3.59 3.74 16.96
CA LEU A 148 3.87 2.91 18.12
C LEU A 148 4.82 1.75 17.76
N ALA A 149 4.59 1.11 16.61
CA ALA A 149 5.42 0.01 16.14
C ALA A 149 6.90 0.43 15.97
N THR A 150 7.16 1.63 15.44
CA THR A 150 8.52 2.16 15.30
C THR A 150 9.28 2.37 16.62
N GLN A 151 8.60 2.38 17.78
CA GLN A 151 9.29 2.54 19.07
C GLN A 151 10.10 1.31 19.48
N ALA A 152 9.75 0.11 18.98
CA ALA A 152 10.52 -1.11 19.25
C ALA A 152 11.28 -1.63 18.03
N ASP A 153 10.81 -1.36 16.81
CA ASP A 153 11.47 -1.82 15.59
C ASP A 153 11.39 -0.72 14.50
N PRO A 154 12.22 0.33 14.58
CA PRO A 154 12.20 1.41 13.60
C PRO A 154 12.44 0.93 12.17
N ASP A 155 13.38 0.01 11.99
CA ASP A 155 13.81 -0.47 10.67
C ASP A 155 12.69 -1.19 9.92
N SER A 156 11.87 -1.97 10.63
CA SER A 156 10.73 -2.69 10.03
C SER A 156 9.53 -1.79 9.70
N TYR A 157 9.39 -0.63 10.36
CA TYR A 157 8.15 0.16 10.32
C TYR A 157 8.29 1.60 9.83
N HIS A 158 9.51 2.12 9.69
CA HIS A 158 9.76 3.49 9.25
C HIS A 158 9.11 3.80 7.89
N VAL A 159 9.22 2.88 6.93
CA VAL A 159 8.61 3.02 5.60
C VAL A 159 7.08 3.15 5.70
N ALA A 160 6.44 2.31 6.52
CA ALA A 160 5.00 2.37 6.70
C ALA A 160 4.56 3.72 7.29
N VAL A 161 5.31 4.24 8.27
CA VAL A 161 5.07 5.58 8.83
C VAL A 161 5.23 6.66 7.77
N GLN A 162 6.26 6.60 6.91
CA GLN A 162 6.46 7.57 5.84
C GLN A 162 5.29 7.58 4.85
N LEU A 163 4.89 6.41 4.36
CA LEU A 163 3.78 6.27 3.40
C LEU A 163 2.46 6.74 4.04
N LEU A 164 2.09 6.23 5.21
CA LEU A 164 0.84 6.62 5.88
C LEU A 164 0.81 8.11 6.24
N SER A 165 1.96 8.70 6.60
CA SER A 165 2.05 10.13 6.89
C SER A 165 1.89 10.99 5.64
N HIS A 166 2.48 10.57 4.50
CA HIS A 166 2.28 11.25 3.23
C HIS A 166 0.82 11.21 2.80
N GLU A 167 0.21 10.02 2.81
CA GLU A 167 -1.20 9.84 2.46
C GLU A 167 -2.12 10.73 3.31
N TYR A 168 -1.96 10.67 4.63
CA TYR A 168 -2.76 11.46 5.55
C TYR A 168 -2.60 12.96 5.30
N ARG A 169 -1.36 13.44 5.18
CA ARG A 169 -1.04 14.85 4.95
C ARG A 169 -1.63 15.36 3.62
N ALA A 170 -1.47 14.60 2.55
CA ALA A 170 -1.97 14.98 1.24
C ALA A 170 -3.50 15.05 1.19
N ARG A 171 -4.20 14.19 1.96
CA ARG A 171 -5.67 14.20 2.04
C ARG A 171 -6.24 15.34 2.88
N ILE A 172 -5.57 15.78 3.94
CA ILE A 172 -6.03 16.92 4.78
C ILE A 172 -5.72 18.28 4.17
N SER A 173 -4.76 18.35 3.24
CA SER A 173 -4.36 19.58 2.55
C SER A 173 -4.28 19.35 1.04
N PRO A 174 -5.43 19.09 0.37
CA PRO A 174 -5.45 18.75 -1.04
C PRO A 174 -4.92 19.92 -1.89
N VAL A 175 -3.91 19.64 -2.71
CA VAL A 175 -3.45 20.59 -3.73
C VAL A 175 -4.47 20.58 -4.87
N LEU A 176 -5.17 21.70 -5.05
CA LEU A 176 -6.28 21.88 -6.00
C LEU A 176 -5.86 22.06 -7.47
N THR A 177 -4.62 21.74 -7.85
CA THR A 177 -4.08 22.12 -9.17
C THR A 177 -4.09 20.95 -10.15
N ASP A 178 -4.25 21.25 -11.43
CA ASP A 178 -4.14 20.30 -12.54
C ASP A 178 -2.66 19.93 -12.78
N VAL A 179 -2.13 19.07 -11.91
CA VAL A 179 -0.67 18.93 -11.67
C VAL A 179 0.10 18.37 -12.87
N LEU A 180 -0.54 17.60 -13.75
CA LEU A 180 0.13 16.99 -14.90
C LEU A 180 0.55 18.01 -15.97
N HIS A 181 -0.08 19.18 -16.01
CA HIS A 181 0.26 20.25 -16.97
C HIS A 181 1.24 21.29 -16.42
N SER A 182 1.57 21.27 -15.13
CA SER A 182 2.44 22.26 -14.46
C SER A 182 3.50 21.60 -13.57
N ALA A 183 4.11 20.51 -14.05
CA ALA A 183 5.14 19.76 -13.34
C ALA A 183 6.32 20.65 -12.86
N ASP A 184 6.60 21.75 -13.57
CA ASP A 184 7.68 22.67 -13.24
C ASP A 184 7.42 23.53 -11.99
N SER A 185 6.15 23.76 -11.60
CA SER A 185 5.83 24.59 -10.42
C SER A 185 5.71 23.80 -9.11
N CYS A 186 5.56 22.47 -9.15
CA CYS A 186 5.42 21.63 -7.94
C CYS A 186 6.77 21.19 -7.34
N ALA A 187 7.88 21.38 -8.04
CA ALA A 187 9.22 21.00 -7.59
C ALA A 187 9.64 21.64 -6.24
N SER A 188 8.96 22.69 -5.77
CA SER A 188 9.39 23.46 -4.60
C SER A 188 8.97 22.90 -3.23
N ARG A 189 8.19 21.81 -3.14
CA ARG A 189 7.62 21.34 -1.86
C ARG A 189 8.04 19.93 -1.42
N CYS A 190 8.58 19.13 -2.34
CA CYS A 190 9.00 17.77 -2.03
C CYS A 190 10.44 17.75 -1.49
N SER A 191 10.66 17.11 -0.33
CA SER A 191 12.01 16.83 0.15
C SER A 191 12.65 15.77 -0.74
N GLU A 192 13.79 16.08 -1.37
CA GLU A 192 14.55 15.15 -2.22
C GLU A 192 14.87 13.85 -1.47
N LYS A 193 15.25 13.97 -0.20
CA LYS A 193 15.48 12.84 0.70
C LYS A 193 14.24 11.95 0.84
N ALA A 194 13.06 12.54 1.02
CA ALA A 194 11.83 11.76 1.15
C ALA A 194 11.50 10.99 -0.14
N LEU A 195 11.79 11.57 -1.32
CA LEU A 195 11.61 10.88 -2.60
C LEU A 195 12.58 9.70 -2.75
N CYS A 196 13.86 9.88 -2.41
CA CYS A 196 14.86 8.82 -2.44
C CYS A 196 14.54 7.68 -1.46
N ASP A 197 14.16 8.01 -0.21
CA ASP A 197 13.82 7.02 0.81
C ASP A 197 12.62 6.16 0.36
N ILE A 198 11.56 6.80 -0.15
CA ILE A 198 10.37 6.10 -0.64
C ILE A 198 10.67 5.28 -1.89
N TYR A 199 11.47 5.80 -2.81
CA TYR A 199 11.89 5.06 -4.00
C TYR A 199 12.68 3.79 -3.64
N ALA A 200 13.67 3.90 -2.74
CA ALA A 200 14.44 2.75 -2.26
C ALA A 200 13.53 1.72 -1.59
N ALA A 201 12.64 2.17 -0.71
CA ALA A 201 11.71 1.31 0.03
C ALA A 201 10.71 0.57 -0.87
N THR A 202 10.35 1.13 -2.02
CA THR A 202 9.35 0.56 -2.94
C THR A 202 9.95 -0.20 -4.11
N THR A 203 11.24 -0.02 -4.39
CA THR A 203 11.96 -0.70 -5.48
C THR A 203 12.64 -2.00 -5.02
N LEU A 204 13.07 -2.07 -3.75
CA LEU A 204 13.80 -3.23 -3.21
C LEU A 204 12.90 -4.42 -2.80
N VAL A 205 11.62 -4.40 -3.20
CA VAL A 205 10.64 -5.40 -2.77
C VAL A 205 10.23 -6.36 -3.88
N HIS A 206 10.04 -7.64 -3.52
CA HIS A 206 9.55 -8.65 -4.45
C HIS A 206 8.02 -8.59 -4.55
N SER A 207 7.52 -7.86 -5.54
CA SER A 207 6.08 -7.71 -5.82
C SER A 207 5.78 -7.97 -7.31
N TYR A 208 4.59 -8.51 -7.61
CA TYR A 208 4.06 -8.58 -8.98
C TYR A 208 3.90 -7.20 -9.62
N ASN A 209 3.87 -6.15 -8.81
CA ASN A 209 3.68 -4.76 -9.24
C ASN A 209 4.93 -3.92 -9.04
N ARG A 210 6.11 -4.54 -9.14
CA ARG A 210 7.43 -3.91 -8.96
C ARG A 210 7.64 -2.60 -9.73
N PHE A 211 6.96 -2.43 -10.87
CA PHE A 211 7.01 -1.20 -11.66
C PHE A 211 6.10 -0.11 -11.07
N TRP A 212 4.87 -0.48 -10.71
CA TRP A 212 3.86 0.47 -10.30
C TRP A 212 4.03 0.98 -8.87
N LEU A 213 4.57 0.16 -7.96
CA LEU A 213 4.82 0.59 -6.59
C LEU A 213 5.70 1.85 -6.51
N PRO A 214 6.93 1.85 -7.06
CA PRO A 214 7.76 3.06 -7.04
C PRO A 214 7.18 4.17 -7.92
N LEU A 215 6.50 3.84 -9.04
CA LEU A 215 5.85 4.87 -9.87
C LEU A 215 4.78 5.63 -9.09
N VAL A 216 3.81 4.93 -8.50
CA VAL A 216 2.72 5.54 -7.73
C VAL A 216 3.30 6.34 -6.58
N CYS A 217 4.24 5.76 -5.85
CA CYS A 217 4.81 6.41 -4.68
C CYS A 217 5.63 7.65 -5.02
N SER A 218 6.56 7.56 -5.98
CA SER A 218 7.40 8.69 -6.39
C SER A 218 6.57 9.80 -7.02
N CYS A 219 5.58 9.48 -7.86
CA CYS A 219 4.73 10.50 -8.47
C CYS A 219 3.85 11.19 -7.43
N ALA A 220 3.23 10.45 -6.51
CA ALA A 220 2.41 11.03 -5.43
C ALA A 220 3.21 11.99 -4.56
N VAL A 221 4.43 11.59 -4.18
CA VAL A 221 5.33 12.39 -3.33
C VAL A 221 5.81 13.63 -4.06
N TYR A 222 6.22 13.48 -5.33
CA TYR A 222 6.68 14.60 -6.15
C TYR A 222 5.58 15.63 -6.43
N LEU A 223 4.37 15.16 -6.74
CA LEU A 223 3.23 16.02 -7.06
C LEU A 223 2.49 16.54 -5.82
N ASP A 224 2.90 16.08 -4.62
CA ASP A 224 2.26 16.40 -3.34
C ASP A 224 0.77 16.04 -3.28
N ILE A 225 0.41 14.89 -3.86
CA ILE A 225 -0.95 14.33 -3.86
C ILE A 225 -0.97 12.96 -3.17
N SER A 226 -2.15 12.47 -2.81
CA SER A 226 -2.28 11.18 -2.13
C SER A 226 -2.00 10.00 -3.09
N PHE A 227 -1.50 8.88 -2.56
CA PHE A 227 -1.29 7.67 -3.34
C PHE A 227 -2.62 7.15 -3.90
N SER A 228 -3.68 7.18 -3.09
CA SER A 228 -5.03 6.82 -3.54
C SER A 228 -5.49 7.68 -4.72
N GLU A 229 -5.14 8.97 -4.76
CA GLU A 229 -5.49 9.86 -5.85
C GLU A 229 -4.69 9.54 -7.12
N VAL A 230 -3.39 9.26 -7.01
CA VAL A 230 -2.59 8.78 -8.15
C VAL A 230 -3.19 7.51 -8.74
N VAL A 231 -3.56 6.54 -7.89
CA VAL A 231 -4.17 5.29 -8.33
C VAL A 231 -5.51 5.52 -9.04
N ARG A 232 -6.36 6.42 -8.53
CA ARG A 232 -7.63 6.79 -9.18
C ARG A 232 -7.39 7.42 -10.54
N ARG A 233 -6.45 8.37 -10.65
CA ARG A 233 -6.12 9.01 -11.93
C ARG A 233 -5.54 8.02 -12.93
N ILE A 234 -4.65 7.12 -12.51
CA ILE A 234 -4.15 6.04 -13.39
C ILE A 234 -5.29 5.16 -13.92
N ARG A 235 -6.30 4.86 -13.08
CA ARG A 235 -7.49 4.12 -13.50
C ARG A 235 -8.31 4.93 -14.50
N ASP A 236 -8.60 6.19 -14.20
CA ASP A 236 -9.46 7.05 -15.03
C ASP A 236 -8.81 7.26 -16.42
N ASP A 237 -7.51 7.58 -16.44
CA ASP A 237 -6.68 7.62 -17.64
C ASP A 237 -6.79 6.30 -18.43
N SER A 238 -6.79 5.14 -17.77
CA SER A 238 -6.88 3.85 -18.47
C SER A 238 -8.24 3.54 -19.09
N CYS A 239 -9.31 4.22 -18.67
CA CYS A 239 -10.66 4.03 -19.21
C CYS A 239 -10.88 4.80 -20.53
N ASP A 240 -10.09 5.85 -20.78
CA ASP A 240 -10.27 6.75 -21.94
C ASP A 240 -9.53 6.28 -23.21
N GLY A 241 -8.67 5.26 -23.11
CA GLY A 241 -8.10 4.55 -24.26
C GLY A 241 -6.68 4.00 -24.03
N PRO A 242 -6.13 3.20 -24.97
CA PRO A 242 -4.84 2.51 -24.82
C PRO A 242 -3.58 3.41 -24.79
N GLY A 243 -3.73 4.74 -24.68
CA GLY A 243 -2.64 5.71 -24.71
C GLY A 243 -2.37 6.47 -23.40
N ASP A 244 -3.23 6.38 -22.39
CA ASP A 244 -3.37 7.49 -21.44
C ASP A 244 -2.53 7.44 -20.16
N CYS A 245 -2.05 6.26 -19.71
CA CYS A 245 -1.10 6.22 -18.59
C CYS A 245 0.31 6.73 -18.95
N GLN A 246 0.55 7.17 -20.19
CA GLN A 246 1.86 7.65 -20.63
C GLN A 246 2.32 8.90 -19.86
N GLY A 247 1.40 9.75 -19.39
CA GLY A 247 1.73 10.92 -18.57
C GLY A 247 2.48 10.53 -17.30
N TRP A 248 1.92 9.59 -16.53
CA TRP A 248 2.54 9.05 -15.31
C TRP A 248 3.87 8.35 -15.57
N ILE A 249 3.96 7.56 -16.65
CA ILE A 249 5.21 6.87 -17.01
C ILE A 249 6.30 7.88 -17.39
N ARG A 250 5.96 8.93 -18.15
CA ARG A 250 6.91 10.00 -18.52
C ARG A 250 7.39 10.77 -17.30
N LEU A 251 6.46 11.14 -16.41
CA LEU A 251 6.79 11.79 -15.15
C LEU A 251 7.77 10.93 -14.34
N TYR A 252 7.43 9.66 -14.14
CA TYR A 252 8.27 8.74 -13.39
C TYR A 252 9.67 8.56 -14.01
N ARG A 253 9.78 8.43 -15.34
CA ARG A 253 11.09 8.39 -16.01
C ARG A 253 11.91 9.66 -15.76
N GLY A 254 11.28 10.83 -15.76
CA GLY A 254 11.93 12.09 -15.40
C GLY A 254 12.42 12.10 -13.95
N LEU A 255 11.62 11.57 -13.02
CA LEU A 255 12.01 11.43 -11.61
C LEU A 255 13.17 10.47 -11.41
N LEU A 256 13.22 9.36 -12.15
CA LEU A 256 14.33 8.40 -12.08
C LEU A 256 15.66 9.05 -12.45
N GLY A 257 15.68 9.96 -13.43
CA GLY A 257 16.87 10.76 -13.75
C GLY A 257 17.34 11.59 -12.56
N ARG A 258 16.42 12.34 -11.94
CA ARG A 258 16.73 13.18 -10.76
C ARG A 258 17.16 12.37 -9.54
N ILE A 259 16.50 11.26 -9.27
CA ILE A 259 16.88 10.34 -8.17
C ILE A 259 18.29 9.80 -8.42
N GLY A 260 18.60 9.43 -9.67
CA GLY A 260 19.96 9.03 -10.05
C GLY A 260 20.99 10.12 -9.75
N ASP A 261 20.68 11.37 -10.08
CA ASP A 261 21.56 12.52 -9.82
C ASP A 261 21.77 12.80 -8.32
N TRP A 262 20.82 12.44 -7.46
CA TRP A 262 20.88 12.67 -6.00
C TRP A 262 21.56 11.56 -5.19
N VAL A 263 21.76 10.39 -5.80
CA VAL A 263 22.37 9.22 -5.14
C VAL A 263 23.87 9.10 -5.44
N VAL A 264 24.41 9.94 -6.34
CA VAL A 264 25.83 10.00 -6.73
C VAL A 264 26.65 10.89 -5.79
#